data_AF-A0A6J1MXC0-F1
#
_entry.id   AF-A0A6J1MXC0-F1
#
_cell.length_a   1.000
_cell.length_b   1.000
_cell.length_c   1.000
_cell.angle_alpha   90.00
_cell.angle_beta   90.00
_cell.angle_gamma   90.00
#
_symmetry.space_group_name_H-M   'P 1'
#
loop_
_entity.id
_entity.type
_entity.pdbx_description
1 polymer ?
#
loop_
_entity_poly.entity_id
_entity_poly.type
_entity_poly.pdbx_seq_one_letter_code
_entity_poly.pdbx_strand_id
1 'polypeptide(L)'
;MSEYWVISAPGDKTCQQTWDTLNNATKSGNLSVNYKFPIPDLKVGTLDQLVGLSDDLGKLDTFVESVTRKVAQYLGEVLEDQRDKLHENLMANNSDLPTYLTRFQWDMAKYPIKQSLRNIADIISKQVGQIDADLKVKSAAYNSLKGNLQNLEKKQTGSLLTRNLADLVKKEHFILDSEYLTTLLVIVPKSMFNDWNANYEKITNMIVPRSTQLIHQDNDYGLYTVTLFKKVVDEFKLHARERKFIVREFSYNEADLAAGKNEITKLVTDKKKQFGPLVRWLKVNFSECFCAWIHVKALRVFVESVLRYGLPVNFQAVVMVPARKSAKKLRDVLQQLYAHLDHSAQQHGQNAQDTAELAGLGFGQSEYFPYVFYKINIEMVDKV
;
A
#
# COMPACT_ATOMS: atom_id res chain seq x y z
N MET A 1 1.22 -10.66 -17.18
CA MET A 1 1.93 -9.83 -18.18
C MET A 1 0.98 -8.69 -18.44
N SER A 2 1.13 -7.62 -17.66
CA SER A 2 0.15 -6.56 -17.45
C SER A 2 0.67 -5.25 -18.05
N GLU A 3 1.37 -5.37 -19.18
CA GLU A 3 2.06 -4.30 -19.85
C GLU A 3 1.27 -3.88 -21.08
N TYR A 4 1.02 -2.58 -21.18
CA TYR A 4 0.28 -1.93 -22.25
C TYR A 4 1.16 -0.83 -22.83
N TRP A 5 1.13 -0.68 -24.15
CA TRP A 5 1.86 0.38 -24.84
C TRP A 5 0.86 1.36 -25.40
N VAL A 6 1.01 2.64 -25.08
CA VAL A 6 0.27 3.72 -25.71
C VAL A 6 1.19 4.35 -26.72
N ILE A 7 0.83 4.26 -28.00
CA ILE A 7 1.59 4.88 -29.08
C ILE A 7 0.73 5.93 -29.77
N SER A 8 1.38 6.89 -30.42
CA SER A 8 0.73 7.79 -31.36
C SER A 8 1.58 7.92 -32.62
N ALA A 9 0.91 8.04 -33.75
CA ALA A 9 1.50 8.23 -35.07
C ALA A 9 0.68 9.27 -35.84
N PRO A 10 1.29 10.03 -36.77
CA PRO A 10 0.60 11.05 -37.52
C PRO A 10 -0.50 10.46 -38.40
N GLY A 11 -1.56 11.22 -38.60
CA GLY A 11 -2.69 10.86 -39.45
C GLY A 11 -2.41 11.12 -40.94
N ASP A 12 -1.29 10.62 -41.48
CA ASP A 12 -0.73 10.91 -42.83
C ASP A 12 -1.74 11.49 -43.84
N LYS A 13 -2.69 10.66 -44.28
CA LYS A 13 -3.86 11.12 -45.05
C LYS A 13 -5.11 11.20 -44.18
N THR A 14 -5.33 10.20 -43.32
CA THR A 14 -6.40 10.17 -42.32
C THR A 14 -5.96 9.33 -41.12
N CYS A 15 -6.47 9.63 -39.93
CA CYS A 15 -6.24 8.80 -38.74
C CYS A 15 -6.73 7.35 -38.94
N GLN A 16 -7.78 7.14 -39.73
CA GLN A 16 -8.30 5.81 -40.04
C GLN A 16 -7.30 5.00 -40.87
N GLN A 17 -6.64 5.61 -41.85
CA GLN A 17 -5.61 4.92 -42.62
C GLN A 17 -4.39 4.55 -41.76
N THR A 18 -3.94 5.45 -40.87
CA THR A 18 -2.87 5.16 -39.90
C THR A 18 -3.25 3.98 -39.01
N TRP A 19 -4.50 3.94 -38.52
CA TRP A 19 -5.06 2.82 -37.76
C TRP A 19 -5.03 1.51 -38.55
N ASP A 20 -5.51 1.50 -39.79
CA ASP A 20 -5.56 0.28 -40.62
C ASP A 20 -4.15 -0.22 -40.97
N THR A 21 -3.23 0.71 -41.23
CA THR A 21 -1.82 0.41 -41.55
C THR A 21 -1.12 -0.23 -40.36
N LEU A 22 -1.26 0.36 -39.16
CA LEU A 22 -0.73 -0.21 -37.93
C LEU A 22 -1.29 -1.61 -37.65
N ASN A 23 -2.61 -1.80 -37.82
CA ASN A 23 -3.24 -3.10 -37.60
C ASN A 23 -2.75 -4.14 -38.61
N ASN A 24 -2.61 -3.79 -39.88
CA ASN A 24 -2.09 -4.71 -40.90
C ASN A 24 -0.64 -5.13 -40.58
N ALA A 25 0.21 -4.18 -40.15
CA ALA A 25 1.60 -4.47 -39.79
C ALA A 25 1.72 -5.39 -38.57
N THR A 26 0.83 -5.24 -37.58
CA THR A 26 0.89 -5.98 -36.30
C THR A 26 0.08 -7.28 -36.30
N LYS A 27 -0.92 -7.40 -37.18
CA LYS A 27 -1.72 -8.61 -37.40
C LYS A 27 -0.87 -9.73 -38.00
N SER A 28 0.10 -9.39 -38.85
CA SER A 28 1.07 -10.34 -39.39
C SER A 28 1.93 -10.90 -38.25
N GLY A 29 1.63 -12.13 -37.83
CA GLY A 29 2.32 -12.80 -36.72
C GLY A 29 1.70 -12.59 -35.34
N ASN A 30 0.47 -12.07 -35.26
CA ASN A 30 -0.29 -11.92 -34.00
C ASN A 30 0.52 -11.21 -32.90
N LEU A 31 1.12 -10.06 -33.24
CA LEU A 31 2.11 -9.40 -32.40
C LEU A 31 1.47 -8.61 -31.26
N SER A 32 0.28 -8.06 -31.47
CA SER A 32 -0.49 -7.32 -30.46
C SER A 32 -1.98 -7.31 -30.77
N VAL A 33 -2.79 -7.04 -29.74
CA VAL A 33 -4.18 -6.60 -29.89
C VAL A 33 -4.22 -5.09 -29.71
N ASN A 34 -4.83 -4.37 -30.64
CA ASN A 34 -4.80 -2.91 -30.66
C ASN A 34 -6.20 -2.35 -30.42
N TYR A 35 -6.26 -1.23 -29.70
CA TYR A 35 -7.49 -0.48 -29.40
C TYR A 35 -7.25 1.00 -29.67
N LYS A 36 -8.22 1.68 -30.28
CA LYS A 36 -8.13 3.14 -30.43
C LYS A 36 -8.09 3.78 -29.03
N PHE A 37 -7.23 4.77 -28.85
CA PHE A 37 -7.16 5.57 -27.63
C PHE A 37 -7.72 6.96 -27.94
N PRO A 38 -9.04 7.19 -27.79
CA PRO A 38 -9.67 8.43 -28.23
C PRO A 38 -9.26 9.59 -27.32
N ILE A 39 -8.44 10.48 -27.85
CA ILE A 39 -8.08 11.75 -27.22
C ILE A 39 -8.87 12.85 -27.95
N PRO A 40 -9.66 13.68 -27.25
CA PRO A 40 -10.43 14.74 -27.88
C PRO A 40 -9.51 15.88 -28.33
N ASP A 41 -10.08 16.81 -29.12
CA ASP A 41 -9.41 18.06 -29.45
C ASP A 41 -9.28 18.93 -28.19
N LEU A 42 -8.07 18.98 -27.64
CA LEU A 42 -7.74 19.80 -26.48
C LEU A 42 -7.18 21.15 -26.94
N LYS A 43 -7.36 22.19 -26.12
CA LYS A 43 -6.89 23.53 -26.43
C LYS A 43 -5.36 23.59 -26.48
N VAL A 44 -4.82 23.70 -27.69
CA VAL A 44 -3.38 23.88 -27.92
C VAL A 44 -2.96 25.30 -27.51
N GLY A 45 -1.86 25.40 -26.75
CA GLY A 45 -1.22 26.66 -26.36
C GLY A 45 -0.15 27.10 -27.36
N THR A 46 0.79 27.93 -26.92
CA THR A 46 2.00 28.23 -27.72
C THR A 46 3.00 27.07 -27.67
N LEU A 47 3.92 27.00 -28.63
CA LEU A 47 4.97 25.98 -28.65
C LEU A 47 5.80 25.97 -27.35
N ASP A 48 6.21 27.16 -26.89
CA ASP A 48 6.94 27.36 -25.64
C ASP A 48 6.19 26.79 -24.41
N GLN A 49 4.88 27.03 -24.34
CA GLN A 49 4.04 26.47 -23.29
C GLN A 49 3.95 24.94 -23.35
N LEU A 50 3.91 24.36 -24.55
CA LEU A 50 3.87 22.90 -24.72
C LEU A 50 5.19 22.23 -24.32
N VAL A 51 6.33 22.85 -24.64
CA VAL A 51 7.65 22.36 -24.25
C VAL A 51 7.77 22.32 -22.72
N GLY A 52 7.47 23.44 -22.04
CA GLY A 52 7.48 23.46 -20.57
C GLY A 52 6.47 22.49 -19.95
N LEU A 53 5.27 22.36 -20.54
CA LEU A 53 4.25 21.43 -20.06
C LEU A 53 4.65 19.96 -20.24
N SER A 54 5.43 19.61 -21.25
CA SER A 54 5.90 18.23 -21.46
C SER A 54 6.67 17.70 -20.26
N ASP A 55 7.61 18.50 -19.74
CA ASP A 55 8.41 18.14 -18.55
C ASP A 55 7.54 18.07 -17.30
N ASP A 56 6.64 19.05 -17.11
CA ASP A 56 5.72 19.08 -15.98
C ASP A 56 4.77 17.87 -15.97
N LEU A 57 4.26 17.47 -17.14
CA LEU A 57 3.43 16.28 -17.28
C LEU A 57 4.22 14.99 -17.02
N GLY A 58 5.52 14.95 -17.33
CA GLY A 58 6.39 13.82 -16.98
C GLY A 58 6.53 13.65 -15.46
N LYS A 59 6.71 14.75 -14.73
CA LYS A 59 6.73 14.75 -13.26
C LYS A 59 5.37 14.38 -12.69
N LEU A 60 4.29 14.94 -13.23
CA LEU A 60 2.93 14.65 -12.80
C LEU A 60 2.58 13.18 -13.00
N ASP A 61 2.93 12.59 -14.15
CA ASP A 61 2.70 11.17 -14.46
C ASP A 61 3.37 10.26 -13.42
N THR A 62 4.64 10.52 -13.12
CA THR A 62 5.40 9.77 -12.11
C THR A 62 4.79 9.92 -10.71
N PHE A 63 4.38 11.13 -10.35
CA PHE A 63 3.72 11.40 -9.08
C PHE A 63 2.37 10.67 -8.96
N VAL A 64 1.51 10.77 -9.97
CA VAL A 64 0.19 10.15 -9.96
C VAL A 64 0.30 8.62 -9.97
N GLU A 65 1.24 8.05 -10.72
CA GLU A 65 1.54 6.62 -10.67
C GLU A 65 1.95 6.18 -9.27
N SER A 66 2.89 6.90 -8.65
CA SER A 66 3.38 6.60 -7.29
C SER A 66 2.25 6.60 -6.26
N VAL A 67 1.38 7.61 -6.27
CA VAL A 67 0.22 7.68 -5.37
C VAL A 67 -0.77 6.55 -5.65
N THR A 68 -1.05 6.25 -6.92
CA THR A 68 -1.94 5.14 -7.30
C THR A 68 -1.44 3.80 -6.75
N ARG A 69 -0.14 3.52 -6.90
CA ARG A 69 0.51 2.31 -6.38
C ARG A 69 0.48 2.25 -4.85
N LYS A 70 0.75 3.38 -4.19
CA LYS A 70 0.70 3.49 -2.73
C LYS A 70 -0.69 3.20 -2.17
N VAL A 71 -1.75 3.71 -2.81
CA VAL A 71 -3.14 3.40 -2.42
C VAL A 71 -3.43 1.91 -2.61
N ALA A 72 -3.02 1.31 -3.73
CA ALA A 72 -3.24 -0.11 -4.00
C ALA A 72 -2.49 -1.02 -3.01
N GLN A 73 -1.23 -0.70 -2.71
CA GLN A 73 -0.42 -1.43 -1.74
C GLN A 73 -1.04 -1.35 -0.35
N TYR A 74 -1.45 -0.16 0.09
CA TYR A 74 -2.05 0.01 1.41
C TYR A 74 -3.41 -0.69 1.52
N LEU A 75 -4.22 -0.71 0.44
CA LEU A 75 -5.42 -1.54 0.40
C LEU A 75 -5.09 -3.03 0.61
N GLY A 76 -4.02 -3.53 -0.02
CA GLY A 76 -3.53 -4.88 0.19
C GLY A 76 -3.05 -5.18 1.61
N GLU A 77 -2.53 -4.18 2.33
CA GLU A 77 -2.15 -4.30 3.75
C GLU A 77 -3.36 -4.30 4.68
N VAL A 78 -4.35 -3.45 4.41
CA VAL A 78 -5.58 -3.33 5.22
C VAL A 78 -6.43 -4.59 5.10
N LEU A 79 -6.46 -5.24 3.93
CA LEU A 79 -7.25 -6.45 3.74
C LEU A 79 -6.77 -7.66 4.57
N GLU A 80 -5.55 -7.63 5.11
CA GLU A 80 -4.97 -8.67 5.98
C GLU A 80 -5.25 -10.09 5.42
N ASP A 81 -6.13 -10.86 6.06
CA ASP A 81 -6.49 -12.24 5.68
C ASP A 81 -7.28 -12.35 4.37
N GLN A 82 -7.74 -11.24 3.80
CA GLN A 82 -8.51 -11.16 2.54
C GLN A 82 -7.69 -10.58 1.39
N ARG A 83 -6.35 -10.67 1.47
CA ARG A 83 -5.44 -10.15 0.44
C ARG A 83 -5.65 -10.81 -0.92
N ASP A 84 -6.15 -12.04 -0.96
CA ASP A 84 -6.56 -12.76 -2.18
C ASP A 84 -7.59 -11.97 -3.00
N LYS A 85 -8.46 -11.20 -2.34
CA LYS A 85 -9.49 -10.37 -2.98
C LYS A 85 -8.97 -9.03 -3.47
N LEU A 86 -7.68 -8.70 -3.28
CA LEU A 86 -7.14 -7.39 -3.64
C LEU A 86 -7.40 -7.03 -5.09
N HIS A 87 -7.16 -7.96 -6.02
CA HIS A 87 -7.37 -7.71 -7.46
C HIS A 87 -8.83 -7.37 -7.80
N GLU A 88 -9.80 -7.99 -7.12
CA GLU A 88 -11.23 -7.69 -7.31
C GLU A 88 -11.61 -6.30 -6.78
N ASN A 89 -10.83 -5.77 -5.85
CA ASN A 89 -11.06 -4.47 -5.24
C ASN A 89 -10.37 -3.32 -6.00
N LEU A 90 -9.37 -3.63 -6.84
CA LEU A 90 -8.65 -2.67 -7.67
C LEU A 90 -9.38 -2.45 -9.00
N MET A 91 -10.46 -1.68 -8.94
CA MET A 91 -11.28 -1.33 -10.10
C MET A 91 -11.12 0.15 -10.49
N ALA A 92 -11.33 0.46 -11.76
CA ALA A 92 -11.38 1.80 -12.30
C ALA A 92 -12.74 2.07 -12.93
N ASN A 93 -13.49 3.03 -12.36
CA ASN A 93 -14.84 3.39 -12.79
C ASN A 93 -15.78 2.17 -12.90
N ASN A 94 -15.77 1.30 -11.88
CA ASN A 94 -16.52 0.05 -11.82
C ASN A 94 -16.19 -0.98 -12.92
N SER A 95 -15.06 -0.81 -13.62
CA SER A 95 -14.52 -1.79 -14.57
C SER A 95 -13.15 -2.29 -14.09
N ASP A 96 -12.72 -3.46 -14.56
CA ASP A 96 -11.34 -3.89 -14.35
C ASP A 96 -10.35 -2.96 -15.09
N LEU A 97 -9.10 -2.92 -14.63
CA LEU A 97 -8.07 -2.04 -15.18
C LEU A 97 -7.79 -2.29 -16.68
N PRO A 98 -7.66 -3.56 -17.15
CA PRO A 98 -7.54 -3.87 -18.58
C PRO A 98 -8.67 -3.27 -19.43
N THR A 99 -9.92 -3.45 -19.00
CA THR A 99 -11.10 -3.01 -19.72
C THR A 99 -11.20 -1.50 -19.74
N TYR A 100 -10.93 -0.84 -18.61
CA TYR A 100 -10.89 0.63 -18.55
C TYR A 100 -9.86 1.19 -19.52
N LEU A 101 -8.65 0.63 -19.55
CA LEU A 101 -7.57 1.12 -20.41
C LEU A 101 -7.85 0.88 -21.91
N THR A 102 -8.38 -0.29 -22.26
CA THR A 102 -8.67 -0.66 -23.67
C THR A 102 -9.95 -0.02 -24.21
N ARG A 103 -10.83 0.46 -23.34
CA ARG A 103 -12.07 1.17 -23.69
C ARG A 103 -12.09 2.61 -23.15
N PHE A 104 -10.90 3.21 -23.02
CA PHE A 104 -10.75 4.54 -22.47
C PHE A 104 -11.64 5.54 -23.20
N GLN A 105 -12.26 6.42 -22.42
CA GLN A 105 -12.94 7.62 -22.89
C GLN A 105 -12.55 8.78 -22.01
N TRP A 106 -12.38 9.95 -22.63
CA TRP A 106 -12.06 11.17 -21.92
C TRP A 106 -13.22 11.62 -21.04
N ASP A 107 -12.96 11.83 -19.75
CA ASP A 107 -13.93 12.34 -18.79
C ASP A 107 -14.06 13.86 -18.94
N MET A 108 -14.98 14.28 -19.81
CA MET A 108 -15.24 15.70 -20.08
C MET A 108 -15.86 16.43 -18.88
N ALA A 109 -16.46 15.72 -17.93
CA ALA A 109 -17.07 16.32 -16.75
C ALA A 109 -16.00 16.72 -15.73
N LYS A 110 -14.98 15.87 -15.53
CA LYS A 110 -13.85 16.15 -14.64
C LYS A 110 -12.77 17.01 -15.30
N TYR A 111 -12.53 16.80 -16.60
CA TYR A 111 -11.45 17.44 -17.35
C TYR A 111 -12.00 18.14 -18.60
N PRO A 112 -12.60 19.33 -18.47
CA PRO A 112 -13.28 19.97 -19.60
C PRO A 112 -12.32 20.38 -20.73
N ILE A 113 -12.61 19.93 -21.95
CA ILE A 113 -11.77 20.16 -23.15
C ILE A 113 -11.57 21.64 -23.51
N LYS A 114 -12.44 22.54 -23.01
CA LYS A 114 -12.37 23.99 -23.22
C LYS A 114 -11.29 24.68 -22.37
N GLN A 115 -10.82 24.01 -21.29
CA GLN A 115 -9.78 24.55 -20.43
C GLN A 115 -8.40 24.37 -21.05
N SER A 116 -7.41 25.14 -20.58
CA SER A 116 -6.03 24.95 -21.02
C SER A 116 -5.47 23.63 -20.48
N LEU A 117 -4.53 23.04 -21.22
CA LEU A 117 -3.85 21.80 -20.81
C LEU A 117 -3.20 21.92 -19.42
N ARG A 118 -2.59 23.08 -19.11
CA ARG A 118 -2.02 23.37 -17.79
C ARG A 118 -3.08 23.34 -16.69
N ASN A 119 -4.25 23.95 -16.91
CA ASN A 119 -5.32 23.93 -15.90
C ASN A 119 -5.85 22.52 -15.65
N ILE A 120 -5.96 21.69 -16.70
CA ILE A 120 -6.35 20.28 -16.54
C ILE A 120 -5.29 19.52 -15.73
N ALA A 121 -4.01 19.72 -16.02
CA ALA A 121 -2.91 19.13 -15.26
C ALA A 121 -2.93 19.57 -13.78
N ASP A 122 -3.22 20.84 -13.50
CA ASP A 122 -3.35 21.38 -12.14
C ASP A 122 -4.54 20.78 -11.37
N ILE A 123 -5.68 20.57 -12.05
CA ILE A 123 -6.85 19.87 -11.47
C ILE A 123 -6.46 18.46 -11.03
N ILE A 124 -5.78 17.71 -11.91
CA ILE A 124 -5.32 16.35 -11.60
C ILE A 124 -4.31 16.35 -10.45
N SER A 125 -3.32 17.25 -10.50
CA SER A 125 -2.30 17.40 -9.46
C SER A 125 -2.92 17.68 -8.10
N LYS A 126 -3.86 18.63 -8.01
CA LYS A 126 -4.57 18.97 -6.78
C LYS A 126 -5.42 17.81 -6.26
N GLN A 127 -6.16 17.13 -7.15
CA GLN A 127 -6.99 15.98 -6.79
C GLN A 127 -6.14 14.87 -6.19
N VAL A 128 -5.08 14.46 -6.88
CA VAL A 128 -4.23 13.34 -6.43
C VAL A 128 -3.38 13.73 -5.21
N GLY A 129 -2.95 14.99 -5.12
CA GLY A 129 -2.28 15.54 -3.94
C GLY A 129 -3.15 15.48 -2.68
N GLN A 130 -4.44 15.81 -2.80
CA GLN A 130 -5.39 15.67 -1.69
C GLN A 130 -5.55 14.20 -1.27
N ILE A 131 -5.63 13.28 -2.24
CA ILE A 131 -5.73 11.84 -1.96
C ILE A 131 -4.49 11.32 -1.22
N ASP A 132 -3.27 11.72 -1.60
CA ASP A 132 -2.05 11.31 -0.89
C ASP A 132 -1.99 11.86 0.54
N ALA A 133 -2.39 13.12 0.75
CA ALA A 133 -2.47 13.72 2.08
C ALA A 133 -3.48 12.98 2.97
N ASP A 134 -4.69 12.73 2.46
CA ASP A 134 -5.74 12.02 3.20
C ASP A 134 -5.36 10.57 3.49
N LEU A 135 -4.67 9.91 2.54
CA LEU A 135 -4.16 8.56 2.74
C LEU A 135 -3.21 8.53 3.93
N LYS A 136 -2.24 9.46 4.02
CA LYS A 136 -1.28 9.52 5.14
C LYS A 136 -1.98 9.67 6.49
N VAL A 137 -2.98 10.54 6.58
CA VAL A 137 -3.74 10.76 7.82
C VAL A 137 -4.53 9.52 8.21
N LYS A 138 -5.28 8.94 7.27
CA LYS A 138 -6.11 7.75 7.51
C LYS A 138 -5.26 6.53 7.84
N SER A 139 -4.14 6.35 7.14
CA SER A 139 -3.24 5.23 7.37
C SER A 139 -2.56 5.33 8.73
N ALA A 140 -2.12 6.52 9.14
CA ALA A 140 -1.52 6.74 10.45
C ALA A 140 -2.52 6.43 11.59
N ALA A 141 -3.77 6.90 11.46
CA ALA A 141 -4.81 6.64 12.45
C ALA A 141 -5.12 5.13 12.57
N TYR A 142 -5.31 4.44 11.45
CA TYR A 142 -5.62 3.01 11.44
C TYR A 142 -4.44 2.15 11.93
N ASN A 143 -3.21 2.49 11.52
CA ASN A 143 -2.01 1.75 11.92
C ASN A 143 -1.69 1.96 13.41
N SER A 144 -1.93 3.15 13.95
CA SER A 144 -1.82 3.41 15.40
C SER A 144 -2.79 2.53 16.20
N LEU A 145 -4.04 2.46 15.76
CA LEU A 145 -5.06 1.61 16.38
C LEU A 145 -4.67 0.11 16.33
N LYS A 146 -4.20 -0.37 15.18
CA LYS A 146 -3.72 -1.74 14.99
C LYS A 146 -2.50 -2.02 15.87
N GLY A 147 -1.53 -1.12 15.93
CA GLY A 147 -0.32 -1.26 16.76
C GLY A 147 -0.64 -1.30 18.26
N ASN A 148 -1.55 -0.45 18.73
CA ASN A 148 -2.00 -0.45 20.12
C ASN A 148 -2.70 -1.76 20.49
N LEU A 149 -3.58 -2.25 19.63
CA LEU A 149 -4.27 -3.52 19.84
C LEU A 149 -3.27 -4.69 19.89
N GLN A 150 -2.36 -4.78 18.92
CA GLN A 150 -1.34 -5.83 18.87
C GLN A 150 -0.43 -5.82 20.10
N ASN A 151 -0.09 -4.63 20.63
CA ASN A 151 0.71 -4.50 21.84
C ASN A 151 -0.05 -5.01 23.09
N LEU A 152 -1.36 -4.77 23.18
CA LEU A 152 -2.18 -5.30 24.28
C LEU A 152 -2.38 -6.82 24.15
N GLU A 153 -2.61 -7.33 22.95
CA GLU A 153 -2.75 -8.77 22.69
C GLU A 153 -1.47 -9.53 23.03
N LYS A 154 -0.29 -8.98 22.69
CA LYS A 154 1.01 -9.55 23.11
C LYS A 154 1.19 -9.54 24.62
N LYS A 155 0.67 -8.53 25.34
CA LYS A 155 0.71 -8.52 26.81
C LYS A 155 -0.23 -9.57 27.42
N GLN A 156 -1.28 -9.98 26.72
CA GLN A 156 -2.16 -11.08 27.12
C GLN A 156 -1.61 -12.46 26.74
N THR A 157 -0.68 -12.55 25.79
CA THR A 157 -0.20 -13.83 25.25
C THR A 157 1.30 -13.98 25.46
N GLY A 158 1.70 -14.93 26.32
CA GLY A 158 3.11 -15.15 26.65
C GLY A 158 3.29 -16.06 27.85
N SER A 159 4.55 -16.36 28.19
CA SER A 159 4.89 -17.09 29.41
C SER A 159 4.37 -16.34 30.65
N LEU A 160 4.05 -17.09 31.71
CA LEU A 160 3.67 -16.53 33.02
C LEU A 160 4.64 -15.47 33.54
N LEU A 161 5.92 -15.54 33.13
CA LEU A 161 6.95 -14.57 33.50
C LEU A 161 6.67 -13.13 33.03
N THR A 162 6.01 -12.97 31.88
CA THR A 162 5.87 -11.66 31.22
C THR A 162 4.41 -11.29 30.93
N ARG A 163 3.53 -12.29 30.80
CA ARG A 163 2.09 -12.10 30.55
C ARG A 163 1.40 -11.33 31.68
N ASN A 164 0.41 -10.52 31.32
CA ASN A 164 -0.51 -9.90 32.26
C ASN A 164 -1.34 -10.97 32.98
N LEU A 165 -1.34 -10.97 34.32
CA LEU A 165 -2.01 -11.98 35.14
C LEU A 165 -3.50 -11.68 35.38
N ALA A 166 -3.99 -10.49 34.99
CA ALA A 166 -5.33 -10.00 35.24
C ALA A 166 -6.44 -10.91 34.68
N ASP A 167 -6.17 -11.67 33.63
CA ASP A 167 -7.12 -12.62 33.04
C ASP A 167 -7.02 -14.04 33.62
N LEU A 168 -5.97 -14.33 34.38
CA LEU A 168 -5.75 -15.63 35.03
C LEU A 168 -6.29 -15.66 36.47
N VAL A 169 -6.32 -14.51 37.14
CA VAL A 169 -6.67 -14.44 38.55
C VAL A 169 -8.12 -14.02 38.79
N LYS A 170 -8.67 -14.43 39.94
CA LYS A 170 -10.03 -14.14 40.39
C LYS A 170 -10.00 -13.56 41.79
N LYS A 171 -11.10 -12.93 42.20
CA LYS A 171 -11.28 -12.35 43.55
C LYS A 171 -10.99 -13.36 44.65
N GLU A 172 -11.46 -14.60 44.47
CA GLU A 172 -11.30 -15.71 45.42
C GLU A 172 -9.84 -16.10 45.69
N HIS A 173 -8.90 -15.72 44.81
CA HIS A 173 -7.48 -16.00 45.01
C HIS A 173 -6.79 -15.04 45.96
N PHE A 174 -7.43 -13.94 46.39
CA PHE A 174 -6.81 -12.90 47.21
C PHE A 174 -7.58 -12.64 48.49
N ILE A 175 -6.83 -12.42 49.58
CA ILE A 175 -7.37 -11.76 50.76
C ILE A 175 -7.35 -10.25 50.51
N LEU A 176 -8.53 -9.66 50.37
CA LEU A 176 -8.73 -8.22 50.19
C LEU A 176 -8.98 -7.53 51.53
N ASP A 177 -8.71 -6.23 51.60
CA ASP A 177 -9.02 -5.34 52.74
C ASP A 177 -8.48 -5.80 54.11
N SER A 178 -7.46 -6.65 54.13
CA SER A 178 -6.80 -7.04 55.37
C SER A 178 -5.77 -5.99 55.78
N GLU A 179 -5.80 -5.60 57.05
CA GLU A 179 -4.78 -4.71 57.63
C GLU A 179 -3.39 -5.38 57.63
N TYR A 180 -3.35 -6.68 57.97
CA TYR A 180 -2.10 -7.40 58.26
C TYR A 180 -1.68 -8.43 57.22
N LEU A 181 -2.63 -9.02 56.47
CA LEU A 181 -2.33 -10.07 55.50
C LEU A 181 -2.30 -9.52 54.08
N THR A 182 -1.53 -10.19 53.22
CA THR A 182 -1.55 -9.99 51.78
C THR A 182 -1.38 -11.32 51.07
N THR A 183 -1.82 -11.39 49.82
CA THR A 183 -1.63 -12.57 48.97
C THR A 183 -0.72 -12.21 47.81
N LEU A 184 0.36 -12.97 47.66
CA LEU A 184 1.33 -12.80 46.58
C LEU A 184 1.09 -13.87 45.50
N LEU A 185 1.45 -13.52 44.27
CA LEU A 185 1.50 -14.44 43.14
C LEU A 185 2.95 -14.88 42.91
N VAL A 186 3.17 -16.18 42.85
CA VAL A 186 4.51 -16.76 42.72
C VAL A 186 4.56 -17.68 41.52
N ILE A 187 5.52 -17.45 40.65
CA ILE A 187 5.82 -18.32 39.52
C ILE A 187 6.85 -19.35 39.96
N VAL A 188 6.47 -20.62 39.84
CA VAL A 188 7.26 -21.77 40.23
C VAL A 188 7.59 -22.58 38.96
N PRO A 189 8.86 -22.96 38.72
CA PRO A 189 9.18 -23.88 37.63
C PRO A 189 8.50 -25.23 37.84
N LYS A 190 8.01 -25.85 36.75
CA LYS A 190 7.30 -27.14 36.81
C LYS A 190 8.10 -28.26 37.47
N SER A 191 9.42 -28.25 37.29
CA SER A 191 10.34 -29.19 37.96
C SER A 191 10.38 -29.04 39.49
N MET A 192 9.91 -27.92 40.04
CA MET A 192 9.98 -27.55 41.46
C MET A 192 8.61 -27.53 42.15
N PHE A 193 7.53 -28.00 41.50
CA PHE A 193 6.18 -28.00 42.09
C PHE A 193 6.12 -28.79 43.41
N ASN A 194 6.77 -29.95 43.46
CA ASN A 194 6.80 -30.77 44.67
C ASN A 194 7.57 -30.07 45.80
N ASP A 195 8.67 -29.39 45.48
CA ASP A 195 9.45 -28.62 46.44
C ASP A 195 8.63 -27.43 46.98
N TRP A 196 7.95 -26.69 46.11
CA TRP A 196 7.05 -25.61 46.50
C TRP A 196 5.99 -26.11 47.48
N ASN A 197 5.22 -27.13 47.11
CA ASN A 197 4.13 -27.63 47.95
C ASN A 197 4.60 -28.16 49.32
N ALA A 198 5.82 -28.72 49.39
CA ALA A 198 6.37 -29.25 50.64
C ALA A 198 7.01 -28.17 51.53
N ASN A 199 7.53 -27.09 50.95
CA ASN A 199 8.46 -26.19 51.64
C ASN A 199 8.09 -24.71 51.62
N TYR A 200 7.04 -24.28 50.90
CA TYR A 200 6.72 -22.85 50.79
C TYR A 200 6.44 -22.21 52.16
N GLU A 201 5.81 -22.95 53.09
CA GLU A 201 5.49 -22.49 54.46
C GLU A 201 6.75 -22.19 55.30
N LYS A 202 7.91 -22.69 54.88
CA LYS A 202 9.21 -22.54 55.57
C LYS A 202 10.12 -21.51 54.90
N ILE A 203 9.63 -20.76 53.91
CA ILE A 203 10.42 -19.74 53.20
C ILE A 203 10.70 -18.55 54.13
N THR A 204 9.69 -18.11 54.88
CA THR A 204 9.79 -17.09 55.93
C THR A 204 8.86 -17.41 57.09
N ASN A 205 9.08 -16.78 58.23
CA ASN A 205 8.08 -16.76 59.29
C ASN A 205 6.81 -16.01 58.83
N MET A 206 5.70 -16.23 59.53
CA MET A 206 4.42 -15.52 59.28
C MET A 206 3.78 -15.79 57.90
N ILE A 207 4.01 -16.98 57.33
CA ILE A 207 3.23 -17.50 56.20
C ILE A 207 1.98 -18.20 56.76
N VAL A 208 0.84 -18.02 56.10
CA VAL A 208 -0.41 -18.72 56.45
C VAL A 208 -0.33 -20.16 55.92
N PRO A 209 -0.39 -21.19 56.78
CA PRO A 209 -0.34 -22.57 56.32
C PRO A 209 -1.51 -22.94 55.42
N ARG A 210 -1.30 -23.84 54.46
CA ARG A 210 -2.29 -24.29 53.45
C ARG A 210 -2.93 -23.15 52.62
N SER A 211 -2.27 -22.01 52.52
CA SER A 211 -2.73 -20.85 51.71
C SER A 211 -2.36 -20.91 50.22
N THR A 212 -1.52 -21.86 49.79
CA THR A 212 -1.12 -21.94 48.39
C THR A 212 -2.16 -22.65 47.52
N GLN A 213 -2.42 -22.08 46.34
CA GLN A 213 -3.29 -22.64 45.31
C GLN A 213 -2.63 -22.45 43.95
N LEU A 214 -2.64 -23.48 43.10
CA LEU A 214 -2.26 -23.35 41.69
C LEU A 214 -3.40 -22.68 40.91
N ILE A 215 -3.15 -21.48 40.38
CA ILE A 215 -4.12 -20.69 39.61
C ILE A 215 -4.12 -21.10 38.13
N HIS A 216 -2.92 -21.17 37.56
CA HIS A 216 -2.72 -21.45 36.13
C HIS A 216 -1.36 -22.11 35.93
N GLN A 217 -1.23 -22.89 34.86
CA GLN A 217 0.00 -23.56 34.50
C GLN A 217 0.23 -23.44 32.99
N ASP A 218 1.43 -23.04 32.59
CA ASP A 218 1.89 -23.10 31.20
C ASP A 218 2.83 -24.32 30.99
N ASN A 219 3.58 -24.36 29.88
CA ASN A 219 4.44 -25.50 29.59
C ASN A 219 5.58 -25.68 30.62
N ASP A 220 6.07 -24.57 31.18
CA ASP A 220 7.32 -24.52 31.94
C ASP A 220 7.11 -24.10 33.41
N TYR A 221 6.02 -23.39 33.71
CA TYR A 221 5.77 -22.73 34.98
C TYR A 221 4.34 -22.92 35.50
N GLY A 222 4.19 -22.82 36.82
CA GLY A 222 2.91 -22.71 37.52
C GLY A 222 2.80 -21.39 38.25
N LEU A 223 1.64 -20.76 38.19
CA LEU A 223 1.29 -19.56 38.93
C LEU A 223 0.56 -19.97 40.21
N TYR A 224 1.20 -19.77 41.36
CA TYR A 224 0.68 -20.09 42.68
C TYR A 224 0.30 -18.84 43.47
N THR A 225 -0.66 -18.95 44.37
CA THR A 225 -0.86 -17.99 45.46
C THR A 225 -0.03 -18.34 46.68
N VAL A 226 0.24 -17.36 47.53
CA VAL A 226 0.68 -17.55 48.91
C VAL A 226 0.20 -16.39 49.77
N THR A 227 -0.40 -16.67 50.92
CA THR A 227 -0.83 -15.64 51.87
C THR A 227 0.16 -15.55 53.02
N LEU A 228 0.58 -14.33 53.34
CA LEU A 228 1.54 -14.04 54.42
C LEU A 228 1.25 -12.67 55.03
N PHE A 229 1.87 -12.39 56.17
CA PHE A 229 1.81 -11.08 56.79
C PHE A 229 2.57 -10.04 55.95
N LYS A 230 2.01 -8.84 55.80
CA LYS A 230 2.61 -7.74 55.04
C LYS A 230 4.03 -7.40 55.48
N LYS A 231 4.32 -7.55 56.78
CA LYS A 231 5.63 -7.25 57.39
C LYS A 231 6.78 -8.10 56.81
N VAL A 232 6.50 -9.30 56.31
CA VAL A 232 7.52 -10.25 55.83
C VAL A 232 7.54 -10.38 54.30
N VAL A 233 6.84 -9.51 53.57
CA VAL A 233 6.74 -9.58 52.10
C VAL A 233 8.11 -9.43 51.42
N ASP A 234 8.93 -8.48 51.85
CA ASP A 234 10.23 -8.24 51.22
C ASP A 234 11.23 -9.36 51.53
N GLU A 235 11.21 -9.87 52.76
CA GLU A 235 11.97 -11.06 53.17
C GLU A 235 11.55 -12.29 52.35
N PHE A 236 10.25 -12.48 52.16
CA PHE A 236 9.72 -13.57 51.34
C PHE A 236 10.15 -13.44 49.88
N LYS A 237 10.06 -12.23 49.30
CA LYS A 237 10.53 -11.97 47.92
C LYS A 237 12.02 -12.30 47.75
N LEU A 238 12.85 -11.99 48.75
CA LEU A 238 14.28 -12.29 48.75
C LEU A 238 14.53 -13.81 48.75
N HIS A 239 13.97 -14.53 49.72
CA HIS A 239 14.18 -15.98 49.84
C HIS A 239 13.51 -16.78 48.73
N ALA A 240 12.37 -16.32 48.20
CA ALA A 240 11.75 -16.88 47.01
C ALA A 240 12.72 -16.81 45.81
N ARG A 241 13.38 -15.66 45.62
CA ARG A 241 14.35 -15.46 44.53
C ARG A 241 15.57 -16.38 44.68
N GLU A 242 16.10 -16.55 45.89
CA GLU A 242 17.22 -17.47 46.17
C GLU A 242 16.88 -18.92 45.80
N ARG A 243 15.60 -19.30 45.95
CA ARG A 243 15.06 -20.62 45.56
C ARG A 243 14.59 -20.69 44.10
N LYS A 244 14.91 -19.67 43.28
CA LYS A 244 14.52 -19.55 41.87
C LYS A 244 13.01 -19.44 41.64
N PHE A 245 12.24 -19.04 42.66
CA PHE A 245 10.84 -18.66 42.51
C PHE A 245 10.73 -17.16 42.20
N ILE A 246 9.76 -16.79 41.37
CA ILE A 246 9.60 -15.41 40.92
C ILE A 246 8.29 -14.87 41.44
N VAL A 247 8.35 -13.93 42.39
CA VAL A 247 7.16 -13.24 42.89
C VAL A 247 6.76 -12.16 41.89
N ARG A 248 5.52 -12.21 41.39
CA ARG A 248 4.96 -11.22 40.47
C ARG A 248 4.30 -10.11 41.27
N GLU A 249 4.67 -8.87 40.96
CA GLU A 249 3.98 -7.71 41.52
C GLU A 249 2.60 -7.59 40.89
N PHE A 250 1.57 -7.77 41.72
CA PHE A 250 0.19 -7.72 41.29
C PHE A 250 -0.67 -7.27 42.48
N SER A 251 -1.54 -6.29 42.23
CA SER A 251 -2.57 -5.88 43.18
C SER A 251 -3.93 -6.15 42.54
N TYR A 252 -4.78 -6.88 43.25
CA TYR A 252 -6.11 -7.20 42.74
C TYR A 252 -7.04 -6.00 42.95
N ASN A 253 -7.48 -5.40 41.85
CA ASN A 253 -8.46 -4.31 41.84
C ASN A 253 -9.50 -4.56 40.73
N GLU A 254 -10.74 -4.88 41.10
CA GLU A 254 -11.81 -5.17 40.14
C GLU A 254 -12.02 -4.04 39.12
N ALA A 255 -11.88 -2.78 39.54
CA ALA A 255 -12.05 -1.63 38.65
C ALA A 255 -10.96 -1.58 37.56
N ASP A 256 -9.70 -1.81 37.94
CA ASP A 256 -8.57 -1.79 37.00
C ASP A 256 -8.61 -2.99 36.04
N LEU A 257 -8.98 -4.18 36.55
CA LEU A 257 -9.15 -5.38 35.74
C LEU A 257 -10.29 -5.21 34.73
N ALA A 258 -11.42 -4.63 35.14
CA ALA A 258 -12.55 -4.34 34.26
C ALA A 258 -12.17 -3.27 33.22
N ALA A 259 -11.47 -2.21 33.63
CA ALA A 259 -11.00 -1.16 32.72
C ALA A 259 -10.09 -1.71 31.62
N GLY A 260 -9.13 -2.59 31.96
CA GLY A 260 -8.24 -3.21 30.97
C GLY A 260 -8.95 -4.12 29.97
N LYS A 261 -9.93 -4.92 30.42
CA LYS A 261 -10.76 -5.75 29.51
C LYS A 261 -11.64 -4.89 28.59
N ASN A 262 -12.21 -3.82 29.14
CA ASN A 262 -13.02 -2.87 28.37
C ASN A 262 -12.19 -2.15 27.31
N GLU A 263 -10.93 -1.80 27.61
CA GLU A 263 -10.03 -1.15 26.67
C GLU A 263 -9.75 -2.02 25.44
N ILE A 264 -9.41 -3.30 25.63
CA ILE A 264 -9.16 -4.23 24.50
C ILE A 264 -10.42 -4.40 23.67
N THR A 265 -11.56 -4.64 24.31
CA THR A 265 -12.86 -4.79 23.62
C THR A 265 -13.22 -3.54 22.82
N LYS A 266 -12.93 -2.35 23.38
CA LYS A 266 -13.12 -1.07 22.71
C LYS A 266 -12.22 -0.94 21.48
N LEU A 267 -10.92 -1.23 21.60
CA LEU A 267 -9.98 -1.14 20.47
C LEU A 267 -10.32 -2.13 19.34
N VAL A 268 -10.74 -3.36 19.68
CA VAL A 268 -11.23 -4.34 18.69
C VAL A 268 -12.45 -3.79 17.95
N THR A 269 -13.40 -3.23 18.69
CA THR A 269 -14.62 -2.64 18.13
C THR A 269 -14.30 -1.44 17.23
N ASP A 270 -13.41 -0.56 17.68
CA ASP A 270 -12.97 0.60 16.93
C ASP A 270 -12.23 0.19 15.65
N LYS A 271 -11.37 -0.85 15.69
CA LYS A 271 -10.68 -1.39 14.50
C LYS A 271 -11.70 -1.88 13.48
N LYS A 272 -12.68 -2.67 13.93
CA LYS A 272 -13.75 -3.20 13.08
C LYS A 272 -14.62 -2.10 12.48
N LYS A 273 -14.94 -1.06 13.27
CA LYS A 273 -15.73 0.10 12.84
C LYS A 273 -15.00 0.95 11.81
N GLN A 274 -13.69 1.13 11.93
CA GLN A 274 -12.89 1.90 10.97
C GLN A 274 -12.58 1.12 9.68
N PHE A 275 -12.46 -0.22 9.76
CA PHE A 275 -12.08 -1.07 8.63
C PHE A 275 -12.97 -0.87 7.40
N GLY A 276 -14.29 -1.03 7.54
CA GLY A 276 -15.23 -0.95 6.41
C GLY A 276 -15.18 0.40 5.67
N PRO A 277 -15.33 1.55 6.38
CA PRO A 277 -15.18 2.87 5.79
C PRO A 277 -13.81 3.10 5.13
N LEU A 278 -12.72 2.63 5.75
CA LEU A 278 -11.37 2.78 5.21
C LEU A 278 -11.22 2.01 3.89
N VAL A 279 -11.64 0.74 3.84
CA VAL A 279 -11.60 -0.07 2.61
C VAL A 279 -12.44 0.58 1.51
N ARG A 280 -13.64 1.08 1.81
CA ARG A 280 -14.48 1.78 0.83
C ARG A 280 -13.79 3.04 0.32
N TRP A 281 -13.18 3.83 1.20
CA TRP A 281 -12.44 5.03 0.83
C TRP A 281 -11.25 4.69 -0.06
N LEU A 282 -10.47 3.66 0.27
CA LEU A 282 -9.32 3.22 -0.53
C LEU A 282 -9.73 2.78 -1.94
N LYS A 283 -10.81 2.00 -2.08
CA LYS A 283 -11.34 1.58 -3.39
C LYS A 283 -11.72 2.76 -4.28
N VAL A 284 -12.49 3.71 -3.73
CA VAL A 284 -12.93 4.89 -4.46
C VAL A 284 -11.73 5.73 -4.90
N ASN A 285 -10.80 6.00 -3.99
CA ASN A 285 -9.66 6.85 -4.30
C ASN A 285 -8.61 6.16 -5.18
N PHE A 286 -8.49 4.83 -5.12
CA PHE A 286 -7.72 4.07 -6.09
C PHE A 286 -8.30 4.26 -7.50
N SER A 287 -9.61 4.09 -7.67
CA SER A 287 -10.28 4.32 -8.95
C SER A 287 -10.04 5.75 -9.46
N GLU A 288 -10.19 6.76 -8.59
CA GLU A 288 -9.94 8.16 -8.95
C GLU A 288 -8.49 8.40 -9.39
N CYS A 289 -7.51 7.90 -8.63
CA CYS A 289 -6.09 8.01 -8.98
C CYS A 289 -5.76 7.30 -10.30
N PHE A 290 -6.26 6.08 -10.52
CA PHE A 290 -6.01 5.36 -11.76
C PHE A 290 -6.64 6.05 -12.97
N CYS A 291 -7.89 6.51 -12.86
CA CYS A 291 -8.55 7.28 -13.92
C CYS A 291 -7.74 8.55 -14.23
N ALA A 292 -7.34 9.30 -13.20
CA ALA A 292 -6.51 10.50 -13.36
C ALA A 292 -5.17 10.17 -14.04
N TRP A 293 -4.55 9.05 -13.69
CA TRP A 293 -3.28 8.61 -14.28
C TRP A 293 -3.40 8.40 -15.80
N ILE A 294 -4.45 7.70 -16.25
CA ILE A 294 -4.69 7.48 -17.68
C ILE A 294 -4.97 8.79 -18.42
N HIS A 295 -5.64 9.76 -17.77
CA HIS A 295 -5.81 11.10 -18.34
C HIS A 295 -4.49 11.87 -18.44
N VAL A 296 -3.58 11.76 -17.47
CA VAL A 296 -2.22 12.32 -17.60
C VAL A 296 -1.47 11.67 -18.76
N LYS A 297 -1.56 10.34 -18.93
CA LYS A 297 -0.98 9.64 -20.09
C LYS A 297 -1.55 10.17 -21.40
N ALA A 298 -2.87 10.42 -21.47
CA ALA A 298 -3.51 11.02 -22.64
C ALA A 298 -3.02 12.46 -22.90
N LEU A 299 -2.86 13.29 -21.87
CA LEU A 299 -2.27 14.62 -21.99
C LEU A 299 -0.84 14.56 -22.53
N ARG A 300 -0.02 13.63 -22.02
CA ARG A 300 1.36 13.42 -22.48
C ARG A 300 1.40 13.02 -23.95
N VAL A 301 0.58 12.04 -24.34
CA VAL A 301 0.46 11.61 -25.74
C VAL A 301 0.02 12.77 -26.64
N PHE A 302 -0.96 13.56 -26.22
CA PHE A 302 -1.43 14.73 -26.97
C PHE A 302 -0.32 15.77 -27.16
N VAL A 303 0.30 16.23 -26.06
CA VAL A 303 1.35 17.25 -26.09
C VAL A 303 2.52 16.80 -26.94
N GLU A 304 3.00 15.57 -26.76
CA GLU A 304 4.13 15.05 -27.52
C GLU A 304 3.78 14.84 -29.00
N SER A 305 2.56 14.42 -29.32
CA SER A 305 2.11 14.30 -30.72
C SER A 305 2.06 15.67 -31.40
N VAL A 306 1.61 16.72 -30.70
CA VAL A 306 1.62 18.10 -31.24
C VAL A 306 3.05 18.61 -31.41
N LEU A 307 3.93 18.35 -30.45
CA LEU A 307 5.35 18.75 -30.52
C LEU A 307 6.10 18.04 -31.67
N ARG A 308 5.81 16.77 -31.93
CA ARG A 308 6.49 15.98 -32.97
C ARG A 308 5.87 16.12 -34.35
N TYR A 309 4.53 16.18 -34.45
CA TYR A 309 3.81 16.13 -35.73
C TYR A 309 3.27 17.50 -36.17
N GLY A 310 3.32 18.50 -35.29
CA GLY A 310 2.92 19.86 -35.60
C GLY A 310 1.41 20.08 -35.64
N LEU A 311 1.01 21.18 -36.29
CA LEU A 311 -0.38 21.58 -36.50
C LEU A 311 -0.77 21.49 -37.98
N PRO A 312 -2.04 21.20 -38.31
CA PRO A 312 -3.16 20.93 -37.40
C PRO A 312 -2.99 19.61 -36.64
N VAL A 313 -3.62 19.49 -35.47
CA VAL A 313 -3.55 18.27 -34.65
C VAL A 313 -4.16 17.12 -35.44
N ASN A 314 -3.32 16.21 -35.93
CA ASN A 314 -3.75 15.09 -36.76
C ASN A 314 -2.89 13.85 -36.45
N PHE A 315 -3.34 13.07 -35.47
CA PHE A 315 -2.66 11.85 -35.06
C PHE A 315 -3.67 10.77 -34.65
N GLN A 316 -3.24 9.51 -34.70
CA GLN A 316 -3.99 8.36 -34.22
C GLN A 316 -3.27 7.72 -33.03
N ALA A 317 -3.81 7.94 -31.83
CA ALA A 317 -3.35 7.26 -30.62
C ALA A 317 -3.96 5.86 -30.48
N VAL A 318 -3.16 4.91 -30.00
CA VAL A 318 -3.51 3.48 -29.92
C VAL A 318 -2.97 2.88 -28.63
N VAL A 319 -3.82 2.14 -27.91
CA VAL A 319 -3.39 1.21 -26.86
C VAL A 319 -3.13 -0.14 -27.50
N MET A 320 -1.91 -0.63 -27.35
CA MET A 320 -1.47 -1.94 -27.82
C MET A 320 -1.26 -2.87 -26.64
N VAL A 321 -1.75 -4.10 -26.77
CA VAL A 321 -1.54 -5.20 -25.84
C VAL A 321 -0.58 -6.18 -26.51
N PRO A 322 0.73 -6.14 -26.22
CA PRO A 322 1.70 -7.04 -26.84
C PRO A 322 1.38 -8.50 -26.51
N ALA A 323 1.46 -9.36 -27.52
CA ALA A 323 1.37 -10.79 -27.31
C ALA A 323 2.59 -11.32 -26.53
N ARG A 324 2.39 -12.42 -25.80
CA ARG A 324 3.43 -13.00 -24.94
C ARG A 324 4.68 -13.34 -25.76
N LYS A 325 5.84 -12.83 -25.34
CA LYS A 325 7.15 -12.97 -26.03
C LYS A 325 7.27 -12.27 -27.39
N SER A 326 6.27 -11.50 -27.83
CA SER A 326 6.30 -10.77 -29.11
C SER A 326 6.82 -9.34 -29.01
N ALA A 327 7.07 -8.83 -27.79
CA ALA A 327 7.48 -7.44 -27.55
C ALA A 327 8.66 -6.98 -28.42
N LYS A 328 9.74 -7.76 -28.51
CA LYS A 328 10.90 -7.41 -29.34
C LYS A 328 10.52 -7.28 -30.82
N LYS A 329 9.87 -8.30 -31.37
CA LYS A 329 9.42 -8.30 -32.78
C LYS A 329 8.40 -7.19 -33.06
N LEU A 330 7.53 -6.88 -32.12
CA LEU A 330 6.58 -5.78 -32.22
C LEU A 330 7.32 -4.43 -32.31
N ARG A 331 8.35 -4.20 -31.48
CA ARG A 331 9.19 -3.01 -31.58
C ARG A 331 9.87 -2.92 -32.93
N ASP A 332 10.45 -4.01 -33.43
CA ASP A 332 11.13 -4.02 -34.74
C ASP A 332 10.16 -3.63 -35.89
N VAL A 333 8.94 -4.17 -35.87
CA VAL A 333 7.90 -3.84 -36.86
C VAL A 333 7.46 -2.38 -36.77
N LEU A 334 7.24 -1.86 -35.56
CA LEU A 334 6.85 -0.46 -35.37
C LEU A 334 7.98 0.50 -35.76
N GLN A 335 9.23 0.18 -35.43
CA GLN A 335 10.40 0.93 -35.83
C GLN A 335 10.49 1.02 -37.35
N GLN A 336 10.34 -0.11 -38.05
CA GLN A 336 10.36 -0.14 -39.52
C GLN A 336 9.20 0.67 -40.12
N LEU A 337 8.00 0.53 -39.57
CA LEU A 337 6.81 1.21 -40.08
C LEU A 337 6.92 2.74 -40.00
N TYR A 338 7.47 3.24 -38.89
CA TYR A 338 7.52 4.66 -38.58
C TYR A 338 8.92 5.28 -38.70
N ALA A 339 9.91 4.56 -39.24
CA ALA A 339 11.28 5.06 -39.40
C ALA A 339 11.36 6.39 -40.17
N HIS A 340 10.42 6.63 -41.08
CA HIS A 340 10.34 7.87 -41.88
C HIS A 340 10.04 9.12 -41.04
N LEU A 341 9.53 8.98 -39.81
CA LEU A 341 9.26 10.10 -38.89
C LEU A 341 10.52 10.59 -38.17
N ASP A 342 11.62 9.85 -38.28
CA ASP A 342 12.90 10.23 -37.71
C ASP A 342 13.57 11.32 -38.57
N HIS A 343 13.12 12.56 -38.39
CA HIS A 343 13.68 13.72 -39.10
C HIS A 343 15.11 14.11 -38.64
N SER A 344 15.64 13.47 -37.59
CA SER A 344 17.04 13.66 -37.17
C SER A 344 18.04 13.19 -38.24
N ALA A 345 17.64 12.25 -39.11
CA ALA A 345 18.48 11.68 -40.16
C ALA A 345 18.43 12.45 -41.51
N GLN A 346 17.41 13.27 -41.78
CA GLN A 346 17.21 13.87 -43.11
C GLN A 346 17.57 15.37 -43.21
N GLN A 347 17.70 16.10 -42.10
CA GLN A 347 18.09 17.52 -42.12
C GLN A 347 19.59 17.78 -41.89
N HIS A 348 20.38 16.77 -41.50
CA HIS A 348 21.83 16.90 -41.27
C HIS A 348 22.67 16.10 -42.28
N GLY A 349 22.33 16.20 -43.56
CA GLY A 349 23.04 15.57 -44.67
C GLY A 349 24.49 16.05 -44.91
N GLN A 350 25.16 16.66 -43.92
CA GLN A 350 26.59 17.02 -44.04
C GLN A 350 27.44 16.88 -42.76
N ASN A 351 26.89 16.78 -41.55
CA ASN A 351 27.70 16.58 -40.33
C ASN A 351 27.06 15.54 -39.40
N ALA A 352 27.42 14.28 -39.62
CA ALA A 352 26.95 13.12 -38.83
C ALA A 352 27.61 12.99 -37.43
N GLN A 353 28.33 14.01 -36.97
CA GLN A 353 29.06 13.97 -35.69
C GLN A 353 28.36 14.74 -34.56
N ASP A 354 27.54 15.75 -34.87
CA ASP A 354 26.91 16.60 -33.83
C ASP A 354 25.58 16.04 -33.29
N THR A 355 24.93 15.11 -33.99
CA THR A 355 23.67 14.48 -33.55
C THR A 355 23.88 13.43 -32.45
N ALA A 356 25.07 12.84 -32.36
CA ALA A 356 25.46 12.02 -31.22
C ALA A 356 25.61 12.85 -29.94
N GLU A 357 25.90 14.16 -30.05
CA GLU A 357 26.02 15.07 -28.90
C GLU A 357 24.67 15.67 -28.48
N LEU A 358 23.70 15.86 -29.39
CA LEU A 358 22.34 16.27 -28.99
C LEU A 358 21.58 15.13 -28.27
N ALA A 359 21.87 13.87 -28.63
CA ALA A 359 21.48 12.70 -27.83
C ALA A 359 22.28 12.56 -26.51
N GLY A 360 23.40 13.28 -26.38
CA GLY A 360 24.30 13.32 -25.22
C GLY A 360 24.03 14.45 -24.23
N LEU A 361 23.08 15.36 -24.51
CA LEU A 361 22.69 16.44 -23.60
C LEU A 361 21.66 15.96 -22.56
N GLY A 362 22.07 15.05 -21.67
CA GLY A 362 21.51 14.93 -20.32
C GLY A 362 20.07 14.44 -20.13
N PHE A 363 19.32 14.11 -21.18
CA PHE A 363 18.03 13.43 -21.03
C PHE A 363 18.28 11.93 -20.84
N GLY A 364 18.18 11.47 -19.58
CA GLY A 364 18.58 10.12 -19.15
C GLY A 364 18.02 8.99 -20.01
N GLN A 365 18.80 7.91 -20.12
CA GLN A 365 18.61 6.64 -20.85
C GLN A 365 17.14 6.21 -21.11
N SER A 366 16.40 6.95 -21.93
CA SER A 366 15.02 6.65 -22.28
C SER A 366 15.02 5.99 -23.65
N GLU A 367 14.26 4.92 -23.80
CA GLU A 367 14.07 4.25 -25.09
C GLU A 367 13.49 5.27 -26.10
N TYR A 368 14.32 5.72 -27.05
CA TYR A 368 13.91 6.62 -28.12
C TYR A 368 13.23 5.81 -29.24
N PHE A 369 12.08 6.30 -29.70
CA PHE A 369 11.33 5.75 -30.83
C PHE A 369 10.94 6.89 -31.79
N PRO A 370 10.85 6.62 -33.11
CA PRO A 370 10.47 7.63 -34.11
C PRO A 370 8.99 8.04 -34.02
N TYR A 371 8.20 7.31 -33.23
CA TYR A 371 6.82 7.61 -32.88
C TYR A 371 6.71 7.91 -31.37
N VAL A 372 5.62 8.55 -30.95
CA VAL A 372 5.33 8.78 -29.53
C VAL A 372 5.07 7.44 -28.86
N PHE A 373 5.74 7.17 -27.73
CA PHE A 373 5.63 5.89 -27.02
C PHE A 373 5.59 6.10 -25.51
N TYR A 374 4.58 5.48 -24.88
CA TYR A 374 4.47 5.38 -23.43
C TYR A 374 4.12 3.97 -23.00
N LYS A 375 4.84 3.47 -22.00
CA LYS A 375 4.54 2.20 -21.35
C LYS A 375 3.63 2.43 -20.14
N ILE A 376 2.64 1.56 -19.97
CA ILE A 376 1.75 1.51 -18.80
C ILE A 376 1.82 0.10 -18.21
N ASN A 377 2.20 0.01 -16.93
CA ASN A 377 2.15 -1.24 -16.17
C ASN A 377 1.00 -1.17 -15.17
N ILE A 378 -0.04 -1.97 -15.41
CA ILE A 378 -1.22 -2.03 -14.53
C ILE A 378 -1.10 -3.08 -13.41
N GLU A 379 0.04 -3.75 -13.28
CA GLU A 379 0.37 -4.55 -12.11
C GLU A 379 0.67 -3.60 -10.94
N MET A 380 -0.35 -3.35 -10.12
CA MET A 380 -0.33 -2.31 -9.08
C MET A 380 0.41 -2.70 -7.81
N VAL A 381 0.56 -4.00 -7.56
CA VAL A 381 1.20 -4.55 -6.37
C VAL A 381 2.10 -5.68 -6.83
N ASP A 382 3.31 -5.74 -6.26
CA ASP A 382 4.25 -6.82 -6.55
C ASP A 382 3.64 -8.17 -6.15
N LYS A 383 3.94 -9.19 -6.95
CA LYS A 383 3.66 -10.58 -6.57
C LYS A 383 4.60 -10.94 -5.43
N VAL A 384 4.02 -11.15 -4.25
CA VAL A 384 4.72 -11.73 -3.08
C VAL A 384 5.11 -13.17 -3.39
#